data_AF-A0AAU2R0J2-F1
#
_entry.id   AF-A0AAU2R0J2-F1
#
_cell.length_a   1.000
_cell.length_b   1.000
_cell.length_c   1.000
_cell.angle_alpha   90.00
_cell.angle_beta   90.00
_cell.angle_gamma   90.00
#
_symmetry.space_group_name_H-M   'P 1'
#
loop_
_entity.id
_entity.type
_entity.pdbx_description
1 polymer ?
#
loop_
_entity_poly.entity_id
_entity_poly.type
_entity_poly.pdbx_seq_one_letter_code
_entity_poly.pdbx_strand_id
1 'polypeptide(L)' 'MSQEATMDTAAAVRHARFGKLPERIRYEDMTEEVQSAPHGGANPSPGETAAYRTFSCLALDLGL' A
#
# COMPACT_ATOMS: atom_id res chain seq x y z
N MET A 1 -23.33 -9.06 -25.60
CA MET A 1 -22.34 -10.12 -25.89
C MET A 1 -21.00 -9.60 -26.44
N SER A 2 -20.78 -8.28 -26.61
CA SER A 2 -19.54 -7.75 -27.23
C SER A 2 -18.43 -7.35 -26.24
N GLN A 3 -18.74 -7.13 -24.97
CA GLN A 3 -17.76 -6.69 -23.96
C GLN A 3 -16.74 -7.78 -23.62
N GLU A 4 -17.19 -9.03 -23.52
CA GLU A 4 -16.37 -10.19 -23.17
C GLU A 4 -15.25 -10.44 -24.19
N ALA A 5 -15.58 -10.39 -25.49
CA ALA A 5 -14.62 -10.49 -26.58
C ALA A 5 -13.61 -9.32 -26.62
N THR A 6 -14.04 -8.13 -26.18
CA THR A 6 -13.17 -6.94 -26.13
C THR A 6 -12.20 -7.00 -24.95
N MET A 7 -12.61 -7.56 -23.81
CA MET A 7 -11.74 -7.79 -22.65
C MET A 7 -10.63 -8.82 -22.95
N ASP A 8 -10.98 -9.89 -23.67
CA ASP A 8 -10.04 -10.94 -24.03
C ASP A 8 -8.94 -10.43 -24.99
N THR A 9 -9.31 -9.62 -25.98
CA THR A 9 -8.33 -8.99 -26.90
C THR A 9 -7.40 -8.01 -26.17
N ALA A 10 -7.90 -7.22 -25.23
CA ALA A 10 -7.07 -6.34 -24.41
C ALA A 10 -6.13 -7.12 -23.47
N ALA A 11 -6.55 -8.28 -22.96
CA ALA A 11 -5.69 -9.17 -22.20
C ALA A 11 -4.58 -9.78 -23.08
N ALA A 12 -4.91 -10.23 -24.29
CA ALA A 12 -3.94 -10.78 -25.26
C ALA A 12 -2.86 -9.76 -25.65
N VAL A 13 -3.23 -8.51 -25.92
CA VAL A 13 -2.28 -7.42 -26.21
C VAL A 13 -1.35 -7.16 -25.03
N ARG A 14 -1.88 -7.18 -23.80
CA ARG A 14 -1.06 -7.03 -22.58
C ARG A 14 -0.08 -8.19 -22.42
N HIS A 15 -0.52 -9.43 -22.63
CA HIS A 15 0.36 -10.59 -22.55
C HIS A 15 1.47 -10.59 -23.63
N ALA A 16 1.17 -10.15 -24.85
CA ALA A 16 2.18 -10.00 -25.89
C ALA A 16 3.21 -8.91 -25.54
N ARG A 17 2.78 -7.81 -24.89
CA ARG A 17 3.66 -6.69 -24.51
C ARG A 17 4.48 -6.96 -23.25
N PHE A 18 3.89 -7.60 -22.24
CA PHE A 18 4.45 -7.72 -20.89
C PHE A 18 4.78 -9.15 -20.48
N GLY A 19 4.42 -10.15 -21.28
CA GLY A 19 4.60 -11.56 -20.96
C GLY A 19 3.55 -12.09 -19.96
N LYS A 20 3.90 -13.17 -19.27
CA LYS A 20 3.07 -13.78 -18.23
C LYS A 20 3.42 -13.21 -16.86
N LEU A 21 2.42 -13.11 -15.99
CA LEU A 21 2.64 -12.79 -14.58
C LEU A 21 3.48 -13.92 -13.94
N PRO A 22 4.49 -13.61 -13.12
CA PRO A 22 5.19 -14.61 -12.33
C PRO A 22 4.25 -15.30 -11.35
N GLU A 23 4.70 -16.44 -10.80
CA GLU A 23 3.95 -17.14 -9.76
C GLU A 23 3.73 -16.24 -8.55
N ARG A 24 2.56 -16.40 -7.92
CA ARG A 24 2.21 -15.60 -6.74
C ARG A 24 3.09 -16.04 -5.57
N ILE A 25 3.78 -15.06 -4.99
CA ILE A 25 4.56 -15.24 -3.76
C ILE A 25 3.60 -15.64 -2.63
N ARG A 26 4.04 -16.56 -1.77
CA ARG A 26 3.21 -16.99 -0.64
C ARG A 26 3.02 -15.83 0.33
N TYR A 27 1.88 -15.79 1.02
CA TYR A 27 1.55 -14.65 1.88
C TYR A 27 2.60 -14.45 2.98
N GLU A 28 3.10 -15.54 3.55
CA GLU A 28 4.17 -15.56 4.55
C GLU A 28 5.48 -14.90 4.06
N ASP A 29 5.76 -14.96 2.75
CA ASP A 29 6.95 -14.37 2.14
C ASP A 29 6.71 -12.91 1.71
N MET A 30 5.48 -12.39 1.83
CA MET A 30 5.13 -11.00 1.50
C MET A 30 5.31 -10.04 2.68
N THR A 31 5.61 -10.54 3.87
CA THR A 31 5.69 -9.76 5.11
C THR A 31 7.02 -9.99 5.80
N GLU A 32 7.68 -8.92 6.24
CA GLU A 32 8.86 -8.99 7.10
C GLU A 32 8.47 -8.62 8.53
N GLU A 33 8.84 -9.45 9.50
CA GLU A 33 8.61 -9.17 10.91
C GLU A 33 9.67 -8.20 11.44
N VAL A 34 9.25 -6.98 11.81
CA VAL A 34 10.10 -6.04 12.54
C VAL A 34 9.81 -6.19 14.03
N GLN A 35 10.84 -6.53 14.83
CA GLN A 35 10.70 -6.51 16.28
C GLN A 35 10.36 -5.09 16.73
N SER A 36 9.21 -4.93 17.37
CA SER A 36 8.90 -3.68 18.06
C SER A 36 9.89 -3.51 19.21
N ALA A 37 10.59 -2.37 19.23
CA ALA A 37 11.44 -2.03 20.36
C ALA A 37 10.58 -2.02 21.64
N PRO A 38 11.09 -2.49 22.79
CA PRO A 38 10.38 -2.40 24.05
C PRO A 38 9.98 -0.94 24.26
N HIS A 39 8.71 -0.70 24.57
CA HIS A 39 8.19 0.62 24.86
C HIS A 39 8.79 1.11 26.19
N GLY A 40 10.03 1.59 26.15
CA GLY A 40 10.85 1.94 27.30
C GLY A 40 11.04 3.45 27.41
N GLY A 41 10.11 4.12 28.09
CA GLY A 41 10.37 5.29 28.93
C GLY A 41 10.86 6.59 28.29
N ALA A 42 9.91 7.52 28.09
CA ALA A 42 10.01 8.98 28.23
C ALA A 42 11.21 9.72 27.61
N ASN A 43 10.94 10.44 26.52
CA ASN A 43 11.35 11.84 26.34
C ASN A 43 10.37 12.53 25.36
N PRO A 44 9.33 13.26 25.80
CA PRO A 44 8.68 14.23 24.93
C PRO A 44 9.66 15.41 24.76
N SER A 45 10.45 15.36 23.70
CA SER A 45 11.37 16.43 23.28
C SER A 45 10.99 16.88 21.86
N PRO A 46 11.08 18.19 21.58
CA PRO A 46 10.01 19.03 21.07
C PRO A 46 9.60 18.66 19.63
N GLY A 47 8.62 17.78 19.50
CA GLY A 47 8.03 17.36 18.22
C GLY A 47 6.50 17.33 18.22
N GLU A 48 5.85 17.69 19.33
CA GLU A 48 4.38 17.73 19.45
C GLU A 48 3.76 18.70 18.43
N THR A 49 4.49 19.75 18.05
CA THR A 49 4.10 20.68 16.99
C THR A 49 4.12 20.06 15.58
N ALA A 50 4.99 19.08 15.33
CA ALA A 50 5.03 18.36 14.06
C ALA A 50 3.88 17.35 13.95
N ALA A 51 3.55 16.66 15.05
CA ALA A 51 2.42 15.74 15.11
C ALA A 51 1.07 16.45 14.85
N TYR A 52 0.85 17.63 15.42
CA TYR A 52 -0.37 18.42 15.18
C TYR A 52 -0.56 18.82 13.70
N ARG A 53 0.54 19.10 12.98
CA ARG A 53 0.48 19.39 11.54
C ARG A 53 0.12 18.16 10.71
N THR A 54 0.61 16.97 11.08
CA THR A 54 0.29 15.73 10.36
C THR A 54 -1.18 15.34 10.50
N PHE A 55 -1.79 15.55 11.66
CA PHE A 55 -3.21 15.24 11.85
C PHE A 55 -4.16 16.23 11.16
N SER A 56 -3.70 17.45 10.86
CA SER A 56 -4.53 18.45 10.17
C SER A 56 -4.83 18.06 8.71
N CYS A 57 -3.87 17.49 7.99
CA CYS A 57 -4.09 16.98 6.63
C CYS A 57 -5.02 15.76 6.65
N LEU A 58 -4.81 14.84 7.62
CA LEU A 58 -5.65 13.66 7.77
C LEU A 58 -7.11 14.01 8.08
N ALA A 59 -7.38 15.00 8.93
CA ALA A 59 -8.75 15.44 9.23
C ALA A 59 -9.45 16.03 7.99
N LEU A 60 -8.73 16.81 7.19
CA LEU A 60 -9.24 17.42 5.96
C LEU A 60 -9.56 16.35 4.90
N ASP A 61 -8.70 15.33 4.77
CA ASP A 61 -8.92 14.19 3.88
C ASP A 61 -10.13 13.32 4.31
N LEU A 62 -10.44 13.29 5.61
CA LEU A 62 -11.59 12.57 6.18
C LEU A 62 -12.86 13.42 6.29
N GLY A 63 -12.79 14.72 6.04
CA GLY A 63 -13.93 15.64 6.11
C GLY A 63 -14.46 15.94 7.52
N LEU A 64 -13.60 15.86 8.54
CA LEU A 64 -13.91 16.16 9.95
C LEU A 64 -13.73 17.64 10.30
#